data_AF-A0A9E4C9X7-F1
#
_entry.id   AF-A0A9E4C9X7-F1
#
_cell.length_a   1.000
_cell.length_b   1.000
_cell.length_c   1.000
_cell.angle_alpha   90.00
_cell.angle_beta   90.00
_cell.angle_gamma   90.00
#
_symmetry.space_group_name_H-M   'P 1'
#
loop_
_entity.id
_entity.type
_entity.pdbx_description
1 polymer ?
#
loop_
_entity_poly.entity_id
_entity_poly.type
_entity_poly.pdbx_seq_one_letter_code
_entity_poly.pdbx_strand_id
1 'polypeptide(L)'
;MYRRKCHVEALTPALTVLTSVTSRAADRVVVDAGFKTLSSGHQPPEVLGRDDLHLRGLSAEHGVFNIVEGQAGPALGERIELLVGYSDSTTFLHNYFVAVRKGRVEKIWDISARGLLR
;
A
#
# COMPACT_ATOMS: atom_id res chain seq x y z
N MET A 1 -1.24 -6.20 10.60
CA MET A 1 -0.92 -4.76 10.68
C MET A 1 -0.19 -4.38 11.96
N TYR A 2 0.79 -3.47 11.88
CA TYR A 2 1.59 -2.99 13.02
C TYR A 2 0.75 -2.37 14.14
N ARG A 3 -0.33 -1.63 13.79
CA ARG A 3 -1.25 -1.04 14.79
C ARG A 3 -1.86 -2.05 15.76
N ARG A 4 -2.12 -3.29 15.32
CA ARG A 4 -2.66 -4.36 16.18
C ARG A 4 -1.61 -4.89 17.15
N LYS A 5 -0.34 -4.87 16.76
CA LYS A 5 0.78 -5.25 17.63
C LYS A 5 1.06 -4.20 18.71
N CYS A 6 0.77 -2.94 18.43
CA CYS A 6 1.02 -1.81 19.34
C CYS A 6 -0.23 -1.33 20.09
N HIS A 7 -1.36 -2.02 19.98
CA HIS A 7 -2.62 -1.69 20.66
C HIS A 7 -3.14 -0.26 20.39
N VAL A 8 -3.01 0.20 19.13
CA VAL A 8 -3.46 1.54 18.68
C VAL A 8 -4.62 1.47 17.68
N GLU A 9 -5.47 0.46 17.79
CA GLU A 9 -6.61 0.22 16.90
C GLU A 9 -7.71 1.30 16.97
N ALA A 10 -7.73 2.09 18.05
CA ALA A 10 -8.64 3.23 18.21
C ALA A 10 -8.37 4.35 17.18
N LEU A 11 -7.19 4.36 16.54
CA LEU A 11 -6.83 5.33 15.51
C LEU A 11 -7.16 4.80 14.12
N THR A 12 -7.66 5.70 13.28
CA THR A 12 -7.91 5.43 11.86
C THR A 12 -6.59 5.57 11.07
N PRO A 13 -6.23 4.61 10.20
CA PRO A 13 -5.07 4.76 9.33
C PRO A 13 -5.21 5.98 8.42
N ALA A 14 -4.15 6.79 8.32
CA ALA A 14 -4.10 7.98 7.47
C ALA A 14 -3.03 7.90 6.37
N LEU A 15 -2.25 6.82 6.32
CA LEU A 15 -1.18 6.61 5.34
C LEU A 15 -1.50 5.40 4.47
N THR A 16 -1.66 5.65 3.17
CA THR A 16 -1.84 4.62 2.14
C THR A 16 -0.85 4.81 1.00
N VAL A 17 -0.66 3.76 0.21
CA VAL A 17 -0.05 3.81 -1.11
C VAL A 17 -1.14 3.53 -2.13
N LEU A 18 -1.34 4.45 -3.08
CA LEU A 18 -2.23 4.24 -4.22
C LEU A 18 -1.46 3.51 -5.33
N THR A 19 -2.03 2.44 -5.85
CA THR A 19 -1.40 1.61 -6.90
C THR A 19 -2.45 1.19 -7.92
N SER A 20 -2.03 0.92 -9.15
CA SER A 20 -2.91 0.48 -10.24
C SER A 20 -2.68 -1.00 -10.54
N VAL A 21 -3.76 -1.74 -10.83
CA VAL A 21 -3.68 -3.10 -11.36
C VAL A 21 -3.12 -3.05 -12.78
N THR A 22 -1.92 -3.59 -13.00
CA THR A 22 -1.23 -3.62 -14.29
C THR A 22 -1.32 -4.97 -14.99
N SER A 23 -1.67 -6.03 -14.28
CA SER A 23 -1.95 -7.35 -14.86
C SER A 23 -2.95 -8.13 -14.00
N ARG A 24 -3.73 -9.00 -14.64
CA ARG A 24 -4.77 -9.79 -14.00
C ARG A 24 -4.82 -11.21 -14.58
N ALA A 25 -4.85 -12.19 -13.70
CA ALA A 25 -5.14 -13.59 -13.99
C ALA A 25 -6.34 -14.06 -13.15
N ALA A 26 -6.76 -15.31 -13.30
CA ALA A 26 -7.91 -15.85 -12.58
C ALA A 26 -7.72 -15.87 -11.05
N ASP A 27 -6.48 -16.09 -10.59
CA ASP A 27 -6.14 -16.32 -9.18
C ASP A 27 -5.37 -15.15 -8.54
N ARG A 28 -5.00 -14.13 -9.31
CA ARG A 28 -4.13 -13.04 -8.83
C ARG A 28 -4.24 -11.76 -9.66
N VAL A 29 -3.82 -10.68 -9.02
CA VAL A 29 -3.54 -9.39 -9.67
C VAL A 29 -2.10 -8.96 -9.41
N VAL A 30 -1.55 -8.20 -10.35
CA VAL A 30 -0.26 -7.54 -10.24
C VAL A 30 -0.49 -6.05 -10.26
N VAL A 31 0.18 -5.34 -9.35
CA VAL A 31 0.07 -3.88 -9.21
C VAL A 31 1.43 -3.21 -9.40
N ASP A 32 1.43 -1.93 -9.74
CA ASP A 32 2.64 -1.09 -9.97
C ASP A 32 3.38 -0.64 -8.70
N ALA A 33 3.14 -1.29 -7.56
CA ALA A 33 3.79 -1.01 -6.29
C ALA A 33 4.59 -2.22 -5.79
N GLY A 34 5.89 -2.21 -6.06
CA GLY A 34 6.88 -3.17 -5.52
C GLY A 34 7.61 -2.69 -4.26
N PHE A 35 8.73 -3.34 -3.93
CA PHE A 35 9.51 -3.01 -2.73
C PHE A 35 10.20 -1.64 -2.79
N LYS A 36 10.33 -1.05 -3.97
CA LYS A 36 10.79 0.35 -4.11
C LYS A 36 9.70 1.37 -3.76
N THR A 37 8.46 0.92 -3.62
CA THR A 37 7.30 1.77 -3.29
C THR A 37 6.80 1.52 -1.87
N LEU A 38 6.83 0.27 -1.38
CA LEU A 38 6.40 -0.09 -0.03
C LEU A 38 7.27 -1.19 0.58
N SER A 39 7.25 -1.31 1.91
CA SER A 39 7.89 -2.43 2.60
C SER A 39 6.89 -3.46 3.09
N SER A 40 7.26 -4.74 3.00
CA SER A 40 6.55 -5.86 3.64
C SER A 40 7.38 -6.56 4.72
N GLY A 41 8.58 -6.05 5.04
CA GLY A 41 9.54 -6.73 5.92
C GLY A 41 9.09 -6.80 7.38
N HIS A 42 8.54 -5.71 7.92
CA HIS A 42 8.03 -5.67 9.29
C HIS A 42 6.61 -6.25 9.39
N GLN A 43 5.75 -5.78 8.49
CA GLN A 43 4.35 -6.18 8.36
C GLN A 43 3.95 -6.04 6.89
N PRO A 44 3.21 -7.00 6.31
CA PRO A 44 2.69 -6.85 4.97
C PRO A 44 1.63 -5.71 4.93
N PRO A 45 1.48 -5.03 3.78
CA PRO A 45 0.35 -4.14 3.55
C PRO A 45 -0.98 -4.91 3.57
N GLU A 46 -2.05 -4.20 3.87
CA GLU A 46 -3.43 -4.67 3.75
C GLU A 46 -4.14 -3.82 2.67
N VAL A 47 -5.07 -4.38 1.92
CA VAL A 47 -5.81 -3.60 0.91
C VAL A 47 -6.98 -2.90 1.59
N LEU A 48 -7.05 -1.58 1.50
CA LEU A 48 -8.06 -0.79 2.19
C LEU A 48 -9.46 -1.15 1.69
N GLY A 49 -10.34 -1.52 2.62
CA GLY A 49 -11.75 -1.84 2.32
C GLY A 49 -11.95 -3.15 1.56
N ARG A 50 -10.94 -4.03 1.53
CA ARG A 50 -10.97 -5.29 0.79
C ARG A 50 -10.42 -6.44 1.63
N ASP A 51 -11.17 -7.54 1.67
CA ASP A 51 -10.78 -8.82 2.27
C ASP A 51 -10.51 -9.91 1.22
N ASP A 52 -10.73 -9.60 -0.06
CA ASP A 52 -10.59 -10.50 -1.20
C ASP A 52 -9.18 -10.60 -1.78
N LEU A 53 -8.20 -9.90 -1.18
CA LEU A 53 -6.83 -9.84 -1.66
C LEU A 53 -5.80 -10.08 -0.55
N HIS A 54 -4.82 -10.94 -0.84
CA HIS A 54 -3.69 -11.19 0.07
C HIS A 54 -2.36 -11.04 -0.66
N LEU A 55 -1.40 -10.33 -0.05
CA LEU A 55 -0.07 -10.16 -0.63
C LEU A 55 0.62 -11.52 -0.77
N ARG A 56 0.98 -11.88 -2.00
CA ARG A 56 1.83 -13.03 -2.32
C ARG A 56 3.31 -12.67 -2.23
N GLY A 57 3.68 -11.48 -2.71
CA GLY A 57 5.06 -11.02 -2.66
C GLY A 57 5.30 -9.72 -3.43
N LEU A 58 6.48 -9.15 -3.22
CA LEU A 58 6.95 -7.93 -3.86
C LEU A 58 8.22 -8.21 -4.67
N SER A 59 8.23 -7.75 -5.92
CA SER A 59 9.44 -7.54 -6.72
C SER A 59 9.87 -6.07 -6.60
N ALA A 60 10.85 -5.62 -7.38
CA ALA A 60 11.31 -4.22 -7.35
C ALA A 60 10.18 -3.22 -7.62
N GLU A 61 9.44 -3.43 -8.72
CA GLU A 61 8.40 -2.50 -9.20
C GLU A 61 6.98 -3.05 -9.09
N HIS A 62 6.82 -4.36 -8.88
CA HIS A 62 5.50 -4.99 -8.86
C HIS A 62 5.16 -5.67 -7.54
N GLY A 63 3.93 -5.52 -7.10
CA GLY A 63 3.31 -6.32 -6.05
C GLY A 63 2.34 -7.34 -6.63
N VAL A 64 2.36 -8.57 -6.11
CA VAL A 64 1.44 -9.63 -6.55
C VAL A 64 0.50 -9.96 -5.41
N PHE A 65 -0.81 -9.89 -5.65
CA PHE A 65 -1.84 -10.24 -4.70
C PHE A 65 -2.63 -11.44 -5.20
N ASN A 66 -2.80 -12.47 -4.36
CA ASN A 66 -3.73 -13.55 -4.63
C ASN A 66 -5.16 -13.06 -4.42
N ILE A 67 -6.06 -13.47 -5.29
CA ILE A 67 -7.50 -13.29 -5.12
C ILE A 67 -8.03 -14.46 -4.29
N VAL A 68 -8.83 -14.17 -3.27
CA VAL A 68 -9.50 -15.20 -2.46
C VAL A 68 -10.41 -16.04 -3.36
N GLU A 69 -10.44 -17.36 -3.14
CA GLU A 69 -11.25 -18.27 -3.95
C GLU A 69 -12.73 -17.85 -3.97
N GLY A 70 -13.33 -17.87 -5.16
CA GLY A 70 -14.71 -17.45 -5.38
C GLY A 70 -14.92 -15.93 -5.45
N GLN A 71 -13.89 -15.11 -5.19
CA GLN A 71 -13.96 -13.66 -5.33
C GLN A 71 -13.57 -13.20 -6.73
N ALA A 72 -14.17 -12.09 -7.17
CA ALA A 72 -13.85 -11.51 -8.46
C ALA A 72 -12.49 -10.81 -8.46
N GLY A 73 -12.08 -10.14 -7.37
CA GLY A 73 -10.89 -9.29 -7.38
C GLY A 73 -11.03 -8.03 -8.27
N PRO A 74 -10.04 -7.12 -8.28
CA PRO A 74 -10.11 -5.84 -8.99
C PRO A 74 -9.80 -5.98 -10.50
N ALA A 75 -10.42 -5.13 -11.32
CA ALA A 75 -10.23 -5.15 -12.78
C ALA A 75 -8.85 -4.62 -13.20
N LEU A 76 -8.42 -4.93 -14.44
CA LEU A 76 -7.24 -4.31 -15.03
C LEU A 76 -7.41 -2.78 -15.10
N GLY A 77 -6.41 -2.03 -14.65
CA GLY A 77 -6.45 -0.56 -14.58
C GLY A 77 -7.18 0.01 -13.37
N GLU A 78 -7.86 -0.82 -12.57
CA GLU A 78 -8.45 -0.39 -11.29
C GLU A 78 -7.37 0.06 -10.33
N ARG A 79 -7.64 1.14 -9.58
CA ARG A 79 -6.75 1.61 -8.52
C ARG A 79 -7.19 1.04 -7.19
N ILE A 80 -6.22 0.54 -6.43
CA ILE A 80 -6.44 0.07 -5.06
C ILE A 80 -5.54 0.85 -4.11
N GLU A 81 -6.01 1.04 -2.88
CA GLU A 81 -5.24 1.67 -1.82
C GLU A 81 -4.68 0.61 -0.87
N LEU A 82 -3.38 0.67 -0.63
CA LEU A 82 -2.67 -0.21 0.27
C LEU A 82 -2.45 0.51 1.60
N LEU A 83 -3.07 -0.01 2.67
CA LEU A 83 -2.70 0.35 4.03
C LEU A 83 -1.26 -0.10 4.28
N VAL A 84 -0.39 0.87 4.61
CA VAL A 84 1.03 0.62 4.82
C VAL A 84 1.23 -0.24 6.08
N GLY A 85 2.00 -1.33 5.96
CA GLY A 85 2.25 -2.25 7.07
C GLY A 85 3.09 -1.62 8.19
N TYR A 86 4.17 -0.92 7.83
CA TYR A 86 5.03 -0.17 8.74
C TYR A 86 5.44 1.17 8.08
N SER A 87 5.05 2.28 8.70
CA SER A 87 5.13 3.63 8.11
C SER A 87 6.57 4.04 7.80
N ASP A 88 7.49 3.80 8.72
CA ASP A 88 8.84 4.37 8.66
C ASP A 88 9.61 3.76 7.49
N SER A 89 9.49 2.43 7.31
CA SER A 89 10.11 1.69 6.21
C SER A 89 9.56 2.02 4.82
N THR A 90 8.42 2.72 4.77
CA THR A 90 7.80 3.14 3.51
C THR A 90 8.04 4.61 3.26
N THR A 91 7.96 5.45 4.29
CA THR A 91 8.05 6.91 4.20
C THR A 91 9.33 7.37 3.52
N PHE A 92 10.49 6.82 3.88
CA PHE A 92 11.77 7.27 3.30
C PHE A 92 11.96 6.86 1.82
N LEU A 93 11.11 5.98 1.28
CA LEU A 93 11.11 5.61 -0.14
C LEU A 93 10.50 6.70 -1.03
N HIS A 94 9.72 7.62 -0.44
CA HIS A 94 8.99 8.67 -1.15
C HIS A 94 9.58 10.04 -0.88
N ASN A 95 9.46 10.94 -1.86
CA ASN A 95 9.87 12.34 -1.70
C ASN A 95 8.77 13.22 -1.10
N TYR A 96 7.50 12.83 -1.28
CA TYR A 96 6.35 13.64 -0.87
C TYR A 96 5.24 12.79 -0.26
N PHE A 97 4.47 13.40 0.63
CA PHE A 97 3.11 12.95 0.93
C PHE A 97 2.10 13.71 0.09
N VAL A 98 1.14 12.99 -0.50
CA VAL A 98 -0.01 13.60 -1.18
C VAL A 98 -1.17 13.64 -0.19
N ALA A 99 -1.45 14.82 0.37
CA ALA A 99 -2.51 15.00 1.36
C ALA A 99 -3.87 15.16 0.67
N VAL A 100 -4.80 14.25 0.96
CA VAL A 100 -6.13 14.19 0.33
C VAL A 100 -7.22 14.54 1.35
N ARG A 101 -8.15 15.42 0.97
CA ARG A 101 -9.35 15.76 1.75
C ARG A 101 -10.57 15.76 0.84
N LYS A 102 -11.65 15.09 1.27
CA LYS A 102 -12.91 14.99 0.51
C LYS A 102 -12.68 14.53 -0.95
N GLY A 103 -11.80 13.55 -1.13
CA GLY A 103 -11.48 12.96 -2.44
C GLY A 103 -10.65 13.85 -3.39
N ARG A 104 -10.07 14.96 -2.90
CA ARG A 104 -9.23 15.86 -3.70
C ARG A 104 -7.87 16.06 -3.04
N VAL A 105 -6.83 16.20 -3.86
CA VAL A 105 -5.51 16.61 -3.38
C VAL A 105 -5.61 18.04 -2.84
N GLU A 106 -5.30 18.21 -1.56
CA GLU A 106 -5.31 19.49 -0.87
C GLU A 106 -3.90 20.09 -0.80
N LYS A 107 -2.89 19.24 -0.53
CA LYS A 107 -1.48 19.63 -0.41
C LYS A 107 -0.55 18.50 -0.86
N ILE A 108 0.67 18.89 -1.21
CA ILE A 108 1.82 18.00 -1.36
C ILE A 108 2.83 18.46 -0.31
N TRP A 109 3.26 17.55 0.57
CA TRP A 109 4.23 17.84 1.62
C TRP A 109 5.55 17.17 1.33
N ASP A 110 6.63 17.94 1.33
CA ASP A 110 7.98 17.43 1.19
C ASP A 110 8.35 16.56 2.40
N ILE A 111 8.96 15.41 2.14
CA ILE A 111 9.59 14.59 3.17
C ILE A 111 11.03 15.10 3.32
N SER A 112 11.18 16.28 3.93
CA SER A 112 12.46 17.02 3.94
C SER A 112 13.61 16.29 4.63
N ALA A 113 13.30 15.34 5.52
CA ALA A 113 14.29 14.53 6.23
C ALA A 113 14.54 13.14 5.61
N ARG A 114 14.05 12.90 4.38
CA ARG A 114 14.19 11.60 3.70
C ARG A 114 15.66 11.16 3.63
N GLY A 115 15.98 10.05 4.30
CA GLY A 115 17.32 9.44 4.28
C GLY A 115 18.39 10.19 5.09
N LEU A 116 18.02 11.12 5.97
CA LEU A 116 18.97 11.82 6.85
C LEU A 116 19.31 10.96 8.10
N LEU A 117 20.15 9.93 7.92
CA LEU A 117 20.56 8.98 8.97
C LEU A 117 21.94 9.28 9.59
N ARG A 118 22.27 10.57 9.79
CA ARG A 118 23.59 11.00 10.27
C ARG A 118 23.79 10.81 11.77
#